data_AF-A0A642UHR2-F1
#
_entry.id   AF-A0A642UHR2-F1
#
_cell.length_a   1.000
_cell.length_b   1.000
_cell.length_c   1.000
_cell.angle_alpha   90.00
_cell.angle_beta   90.00
_cell.angle_gamma   90.00
#
_symmetry.space_group_name_H-M   'P 1'
#
loop_
_entity.id
_entity.type
_entity.pdbx_description
1 polymer ?
#
loop_
_entity_poly.entity_id
_entity_poly.type
_entity_poly.pdbx_seq_one_letter_code
_entity_poly.pdbx_strand_id
1 'polypeptide(L)'
;MKVEAARDKFMTNLEVYEYISEVRERNKADMEHRGSEHLETVLIELQSYLRDRPTGNQESPQTQKNVEAFIRSVHELGIHLEKAEYLQLVNTAPNSRPVLYNLIEDIEQRLEETQMEQITNLCKQYLGFEPMPEMPDEE
;
A
#
# COMPACT_ATOMS: atom_id res chain seq x y z
N MET A 1 29.96 -7.32 6.73
CA MET A 1 28.69 -7.62 6.04
C MET A 1 28.84 -7.18 4.58
N LYS A 2 28.51 -8.04 3.61
CA LYS A 2 28.58 -7.70 2.18
C LYS A 2 27.19 -7.90 1.59
N VAL A 3 26.71 -6.91 0.84
CA VAL A 3 25.44 -6.98 0.13
C VAL A 3 25.67 -7.67 -1.21
N GLU A 4 24.97 -8.77 -1.47
CA GLU A 4 25.07 -9.53 -2.73
C GLU A 4 24.16 -8.93 -3.81
N ALA A 5 22.93 -8.60 -3.44
CA ALA A 5 21.96 -7.92 -4.28
C ALA A 5 21.35 -6.74 -3.52
N ALA A 6 21.50 -5.53 -4.06
CA ALA A 6 20.97 -4.32 -3.42
C ALA A 6 19.44 -4.22 -3.51
N ARG A 7 18.84 -4.82 -4.55
CA ARG A 7 17.39 -4.84 -4.80
C ARG A 7 17.02 -6.23 -5.31
N ASP A 8 16.54 -7.08 -4.41
CA ASP A 8 16.05 -8.41 -4.76
C ASP A 8 14.58 -8.34 -5.18
N LYS A 9 13.72 -7.79 -4.32
CA LYS A 9 12.27 -7.71 -4.53
C LYS A 9 11.68 -6.41 -4.01
N PHE A 10 10.56 -6.02 -4.60
CA PHE A 10 9.69 -4.97 -4.07
C PHE A 10 8.55 -5.64 -3.31
N MET A 11 8.16 -5.03 -2.18
CA MET A 11 7.06 -5.48 -1.34
C MET A 11 6.06 -4.34 -1.19
N THR A 12 4.78 -4.70 -1.22
CA THR A 12 3.67 -3.80 -0.92
C THR A 12 3.60 -3.49 0.57
N ASN A 13 2.97 -2.37 0.92
CA ASN A 13 2.69 -2.00 2.30
C ASN A 13 1.89 -3.09 3.02
N LEU A 14 0.99 -3.78 2.31
CA LEU A 14 0.22 -4.90 2.82
C LEU A 14 1.09 -6.08 3.25
N GLU A 15 1.96 -6.57 2.35
CA GLU A 15 2.86 -7.69 2.66
C GLU A 15 3.77 -7.36 3.85
N VAL A 16 4.25 -6.12 3.92
CA VAL A 16 5.07 -5.64 5.04
C VAL A 16 4.26 -5.58 6.33
N TYR A 17 3.01 -5.10 6.29
CA TYR A 17 2.13 -5.01 7.45
C TYR A 17 1.77 -6.39 8.03
N GLU A 18 1.44 -7.35 7.16
CA GLU A 18 1.17 -8.74 7.54
C GLU A 18 2.41 -9.36 8.19
N TYR A 19 3.59 -9.22 7.54
CA TYR A 19 4.85 -9.75 8.05
C TYR A 19 5.23 -9.16 9.42
N ILE A 20 5.11 -7.84 9.59
CA ILE A 20 5.40 -7.19 10.88
C ILE A 20 4.46 -7.71 11.97
N SER A 21 3.18 -7.89 11.65
CA SER A 21 2.20 -8.41 12.59
C SER A 21 2.55 -9.82 13.05
N GLU A 22 2.97 -10.68 12.13
CA GLU A 22 3.46 -12.04 12.44
C GLU A 22 4.73 -12.04 13.30
N VAL A 23 5.71 -11.20 12.96
CA VAL A 23 6.97 -11.08 13.72
C VAL A 23 6.71 -10.62 15.16
N ARG A 24 5.83 -9.62 15.34
CA ARG A 24 5.48 -9.13 16.67
C ARG A 24 4.76 -10.18 17.50
N GLU A 25 3.89 -10.98 16.90
CA GLU A 25 3.19 -12.05 17.62
C GLU A 25 4.17 -13.15 18.06
N ARG A 26 5.12 -13.50 17.19
CA ARG A 26 6.20 -14.44 17.52
C ARG A 26 7.07 -13.93 18.68
N ASN A 27 7.50 -12.67 18.64
CA ASN A 27 8.32 -12.06 19.69
C ASN A 27 7.60 -11.99 21.04
N LYS A 28 6.26 -11.83 21.05
CA LYS A 28 5.47 -11.86 22.29
C LYS A 28 5.37 -13.26 22.88
N ALA A 29 5.23 -14.28 22.04
CA ALA A 29 5.17 -15.66 22.47
C ALA A 29 6.50 -16.12 23.08
N ASP A 30 7.62 -15.67 22.50
CA ASP A 30 8.97 -16.00 22.96
C ASP A 30 9.47 -14.97 24.00
N MET A 31 8.98 -15.08 25.25
CA MET A 31 9.36 -14.16 26.34
C MET A 31 10.88 -14.09 26.63
N GLU A 32 11.64 -15.13 26.28
CA GLU A 32 13.11 -15.18 26.44
C GLU A 32 13.88 -14.41 25.35
N HIS A 33 13.27 -14.17 24.19
CA HIS A 33 13.92 -13.57 23.02
C HIS A 33 13.36 -12.18 22.69
N ARG A 34 13.04 -11.38 23.72
CA ARG A 34 12.73 -9.95 23.51
C ARG A 34 13.88 -9.34 22.71
N GLY A 35 13.57 -8.97 21.47
CA GLY A 35 14.56 -8.44 20.53
C GLY A 35 15.22 -7.18 21.07
N SER A 36 16.19 -6.64 20.32
CA SER A 36 16.78 -5.34 20.64
C SER A 36 15.68 -4.28 20.79
N GLU A 37 15.77 -3.42 21.81
CA GLU A 37 14.82 -2.33 22.06
C GLU A 37 14.59 -1.46 20.80
N HIS A 38 15.67 -1.17 20.05
CA HIS A 38 15.58 -0.42 18.80
C HIS A 38 14.72 -1.12 17.74
N LEU A 39 14.77 -2.45 17.65
CA LEU A 39 13.95 -3.21 16.70
C LEU A 39 12.47 -3.10 17.07
N GLU A 40 12.15 -3.21 18.36
CA GLU A 40 10.77 -3.06 18.84
C GLU A 40 10.21 -1.66 18.55
N THR A 41 10.99 -0.61 18.76
CA THR A 41 10.59 0.76 18.40
C THR A 41 10.27 0.88 16.91
N VAL A 42 11.17 0.41 16.03
CA VAL A 42 10.96 0.46 14.58
C VAL A 42 9.72 -0.33 14.16
N LEU A 43 9.49 -1.52 14.74
CA LEU A 43 8.30 -2.33 14.43
C LEU A 43 7.01 -1.64 14.87
N ILE A 44 7.01 -0.98 16.04
CA ILE A 44 5.84 -0.26 16.55
C ILE A 44 5.51 0.96 15.68
N GLU A 45 6.51 1.80 15.40
CA GLU A 45 6.34 3.01 14.59
C GLU A 45 5.90 2.67 13.16
N LEU A 46 6.55 1.69 12.53
CA LEU A 46 6.21 1.25 11.18
C LEU A 46 4.80 0.66 11.12
N GLN A 47 4.41 -0.15 12.11
CA GLN A 47 3.05 -0.68 12.15
C GLN A 47 2.01 0.41 12.36
N SER A 48 2.31 1.44 13.16
CA SER A 48 1.42 2.59 13.32
C SER A 48 1.25 3.32 11.99
N TYR A 49 2.36 3.64 11.33
CA TYR A 49 2.37 4.32 10.04
C TYR A 49 1.58 3.57 8.96
N LEU A 50 1.73 2.24 8.88
CA LEU A 50 1.00 1.41 7.91
C LEU A 50 -0.49 1.24 8.28
N ARG A 51 -0.83 1.34 9.56
CA ARG A 51 -2.22 1.27 10.02
C ARG A 51 -3.03 2.49 9.59
N ASP A 52 -2.41 3.66 9.60
CA ASP A 52 -3.07 4.93 9.23
C ASP A 52 -3.21 5.10 7.70
N ARG A 53 -2.70 4.14 6.93
CA ARG A 53 -2.74 4.08 5.46
C ARG A 53 -3.82 3.11 4.96
N PRO A 54 -4.12 3.06 3.65
CA PRO A 54 -5.15 2.16 3.11
C PRO A 54 -5.00 0.71 3.57
N THR A 55 -3.75 0.30 3.82
CA THR A 55 -3.39 -1.04 4.29
C THR A 55 -4.07 -1.46 5.59
N GLY A 56 -4.14 -0.58 6.60
CA GLY A 56 -4.72 -0.92 7.91
C GLY A 56 -5.95 -0.09 8.28
N ASN A 57 -6.55 0.59 7.31
CA ASN A 57 -7.78 1.37 7.48
C ASN A 57 -8.86 0.51 8.15
N GLN A 58 -9.40 0.99 9.28
CA GLN A 58 -10.37 0.24 10.10
C GLN A 58 -11.71 0.02 9.39
N GLU A 59 -12.10 0.91 8.48
CA GLU A 59 -13.37 0.82 7.76
C GLU A 59 -13.30 -0.12 6.55
N SER A 60 -12.14 -0.17 5.89
CA SER A 60 -11.92 -0.99 4.70
C SER A 60 -10.45 -1.41 4.59
N PRO A 61 -10.02 -2.42 5.37
CA PRO A 61 -8.63 -2.87 5.34
C PRO A 61 -8.34 -3.56 4.01
N GLN A 62 -7.16 -3.28 3.45
CA GLN A 62 -6.68 -4.03 2.30
C GLN A 62 -6.45 -5.49 2.67
N THR A 63 -6.78 -6.38 1.75
CA THR A 63 -6.53 -7.81 1.88
C THR A 63 -5.85 -8.31 0.62
N GLN A 64 -5.09 -9.39 0.73
CA GLN A 64 -4.42 -10.01 -0.42
C GLN A 64 -5.41 -10.33 -1.54
N LYS A 65 -6.59 -10.83 -1.19
CA LYS A 65 -7.67 -11.12 -2.14
C LYS A 65 -8.14 -9.88 -2.89
N ASN A 66 -8.27 -8.74 -2.21
CA ASN A 66 -8.71 -7.49 -2.85
C ASN A 66 -7.63 -6.93 -3.77
N VAL A 67 -6.35 -7.00 -3.38
CA VAL A 67 -5.23 -6.59 -4.22
C VAL A 67 -5.15 -7.46 -5.48
N GLU A 68 -5.31 -8.77 -5.35
CA GLU A 68 -5.36 -9.68 -6.50
C GLU A 68 -6.55 -9.40 -7.41
N ALA A 69 -7.73 -9.14 -6.83
CA ALA A 69 -8.92 -8.76 -7.60
C ALA A 69 -8.70 -7.45 -8.36
N PHE A 70 -8.12 -6.44 -7.72
CA PHE A 70 -7.74 -5.17 -8.36
C PHE A 70 -6.83 -5.39 -9.57
N ILE A 71 -5.72 -6.12 -9.39
CA ILE A 71 -4.75 -6.38 -10.46
C ILE A 71 -5.41 -7.11 -11.63
N ARG A 72 -6.26 -8.11 -11.34
CA ARG A 72 -7.02 -8.84 -12.37
C ARG A 72 -7.98 -7.92 -13.12
N SER A 73 -8.75 -7.11 -12.42
CA SER A 73 -9.71 -6.19 -13.04
C SER A 73 -9.03 -5.14 -13.91
N VAL A 74 -7.88 -4.60 -13.50
CA VAL A 74 -7.10 -3.66 -14.34
C VAL A 74 -6.64 -4.36 -15.62
N HIS A 75 -6.17 -5.60 -15.52
CA HIS A 75 -5.74 -6.37 -16.69
C HIS A 75 -6.90 -6.71 -17.64
N GLU A 76 -8.08 -7.04 -17.10
CA GLU A 76 -9.29 -7.32 -17.88
C GLU A 76 -9.80 -6.09 -18.67
N LEU A 77 -9.56 -4.88 -18.16
CA LEU A 77 -9.83 -3.63 -18.86
C LEU A 77 -8.83 -3.31 -19.99
N GLY A 78 -7.82 -4.15 -20.20
CA GLY A 78 -6.77 -3.92 -21.20
C GLY A 78 -5.82 -2.77 -20.84
N ILE A 79 -5.79 -2.38 -19.56
CA ILE A 79 -4.93 -1.31 -19.07
C ILE A 79 -3.58 -1.92 -18.69
N HIS A 80 -2.52 -1.40 -19.30
CA HIS A 80 -1.15 -1.85 -19.05
C HIS A 80 -0.41 -0.86 -18.16
N LEU A 81 -0.16 -1.28 -16.92
CA LEU A 81 0.65 -0.55 -15.95
C LEU A 81 1.96 -1.29 -15.67
N GLU A 82 2.99 -0.53 -15.34
CA GLU A 82 4.25 -1.08 -14.87
C GLU A 82 4.13 -1.60 -13.43
N LYS A 83 5.02 -2.52 -13.04
CA LYS A 83 5.01 -3.10 -11.69
C LYS A 83 5.15 -2.04 -10.59
N ALA A 84 5.94 -0.99 -10.85
CA ALA A 84 6.12 0.11 -9.92
C ALA A 84 4.83 0.94 -9.76
N GLU A 85 4.07 1.13 -10.83
CA GLU A 85 2.79 1.83 -10.82
C GLU A 85 1.75 1.02 -10.03
N TYR A 86 1.67 -0.30 -10.26
CA TYR A 86 0.83 -1.17 -9.43
C TYR A 86 1.20 -1.06 -7.95
N LEU A 87 2.49 -1.10 -7.62
CA LEU A 87 2.98 -0.96 -6.25
C LEU A 87 2.51 0.36 -5.63
N GLN A 88 2.64 1.47 -6.35
CA GLN A 88 2.23 2.79 -5.90
C GLN A 88 0.71 2.91 -5.73
N LEU A 89 -0.07 2.37 -6.67
CA LEU A 89 -1.54 2.34 -6.60
C LEU A 89 -2.02 1.53 -5.40
N VAL A 90 -1.46 0.35 -5.17
CA VAL A 90 -1.79 -0.49 -4.01
C VAL A 90 -1.44 0.23 -2.71
N ASN A 91 -0.27 0.85 -2.61
CA ASN A 91 0.18 1.50 -1.38
C ASN A 91 -0.58 2.79 -1.04
N THR A 92 -1.04 3.53 -2.04
CA THR A 92 -1.64 4.87 -1.88
C THR A 92 -3.17 4.85 -1.99
N ALA A 93 -3.73 3.92 -2.77
CA ALA A 93 -5.15 3.81 -3.07
C ALA A 93 -5.78 5.17 -3.50
N PRO A 94 -5.42 5.71 -4.68
CA PRO A 94 -5.83 7.04 -5.10
C PRO A 94 -7.36 7.15 -5.23
N ASN A 95 -7.91 8.21 -4.62
CA ASN A 95 -9.34 8.50 -4.63
C ASN A 95 -9.76 9.58 -5.64
N SER A 96 -8.78 10.23 -6.28
CA SER A 96 -8.96 11.37 -7.16
C SER A 96 -7.97 11.36 -8.32
N ARG A 97 -8.37 11.98 -9.44
CA ARG A 97 -7.55 12.08 -10.65
C ARG A 97 -6.21 12.78 -10.39
N PRO A 98 -6.11 13.92 -9.67
CA PRO A 98 -4.82 14.56 -9.43
C PRO A 98 -3.80 13.65 -8.73
N VAL A 99 -4.25 12.79 -7.80
CA VAL A 99 -3.35 11.81 -7.17
C VAL A 99 -2.90 10.79 -8.19
N LEU A 100 -3.80 10.28 -9.03
CA LEU A 100 -3.46 9.32 -10.09
C LEU A 100 -2.40 9.87 -11.08
N TYR A 101 -2.50 11.16 -11.44
CA TYR A 101 -1.52 11.85 -12.29
C TYR A 101 -0.13 11.95 -11.67
N ASN A 102 -0.03 11.95 -10.34
CA ASN A 102 1.27 11.95 -9.65
C ASN A 102 1.90 10.55 -9.58
N LEU A 103 1.11 9.48 -9.73
CA LEU A 103 1.57 8.10 -9.58
C LEU A 103 1.96 7.45 -10.93
N ILE A 104 1.39 7.91 -12.04
CA ILE A 104 1.62 7.32 -13.36
C ILE A 104 2.23 8.39 -14.26
N GLU A 105 3.43 8.12 -14.78
CA GLU A 105 4.11 9.02 -15.71
C GLU A 105 3.40 9.07 -17.06
N ASP A 106 3.29 10.29 -17.62
CA ASP A 106 2.66 10.58 -18.91
C ASP A 106 1.27 9.96 -19.09
N ILE A 107 0.47 9.95 -18.00
CA ILE A 107 -0.83 9.26 -17.96
C ILE A 107 -1.79 9.71 -19.08
N GLU A 108 -1.81 10.99 -19.44
CA GLU A 108 -2.65 11.56 -20.50
C GLU A 108 -2.32 11.02 -21.90
N GLN A 109 -1.07 10.59 -22.12
CA GLN A 109 -0.62 10.03 -23.40
C GLN A 109 -0.86 8.52 -23.48
N ARG A 110 -0.97 7.86 -22.31
CA ARG A 110 -1.05 6.40 -22.21
C ARG A 110 -2.47 5.88 -22.01
N LEU A 111 -3.33 6.64 -21.34
CA LEU A 111 -4.65 6.22 -20.93
C LEU A 111 -5.72 7.23 -21.34
N GLU A 112 -6.86 6.72 -21.78
CA GLU A 112 -8.04 7.55 -21.99
C GLU A 112 -8.67 8.00 -20.67
N GLU A 113 -9.40 9.11 -20.69
CA GLU A 113 -10.10 9.64 -19.51
C GLU A 113 -11.04 8.61 -18.87
N THR A 114 -11.68 7.80 -19.70
CA THR A 114 -12.56 6.69 -19.29
C THR A 114 -11.81 5.63 -18.50
N GLN A 115 -10.59 5.27 -18.93
CA GLN A 115 -9.74 4.30 -18.27
C GLN A 115 -9.21 4.84 -16.94
N MET A 116 -8.82 6.12 -16.88
CA MET A 116 -8.39 6.77 -15.64
C MET A 116 -9.50 6.78 -14.59
N GLU A 117 -10.74 7.03 -15.02
CA GLU A 117 -11.91 6.96 -14.14
C GLU A 117 -12.19 5.52 -13.68
N GLN A 118 -12.07 4.53 -14.57
CA GLN A 118 -12.18 3.12 -14.22
C GLN A 118 -11.14 2.69 -13.18
N ILE A 119 -9.87 3.06 -13.33
CA ILE A 119 -8.82 2.76 -12.35
C ILE A 119 -9.16 3.38 -11.00
N THR A 120 -9.59 4.64 -10.98
CA THR A 120 -9.96 5.34 -9.74
C THR A 120 -11.12 4.63 -9.03
N ASN A 121 -12.11 4.15 -9.79
CA ASN A 121 -13.25 3.40 -9.25
C ASN A 121 -12.82 2.02 -8.72
N LEU A 122 -11.93 1.31 -9.42
CA LEU A 122 -11.36 0.05 -8.95
C LEU A 122 -10.55 0.23 -7.67
N CYS A 123 -9.79 1.32 -7.55
CA CYS A 123 -9.06 1.64 -6.32
C CYS A 123 -10.02 1.81 -5.14
N LYS A 124 -11.10 2.59 -5.31
CA LYS A 124 -12.12 2.77 -4.27
C LYS A 124 -12.83 1.47 -3.90
N GLN A 125 -13.06 0.60 -4.88
CA GLN A 125 -13.77 -0.66 -4.67
C GLN A 125 -12.93 -1.71 -3.94
N TYR A 126 -11.64 -1.82 -4.25
CA TYR A 126 -10.79 -2.92 -3.79
C TYR A 126 -9.71 -2.48 -2.80
N LEU A 127 -9.10 -1.32 -3.01
CA LEU A 127 -7.90 -0.88 -2.29
C LEU A 127 -8.20 0.04 -1.09
N GLY A 128 -9.42 0.53 -0.97
CA GLY A 128 -9.82 1.47 0.08
C GLY A 128 -9.40 2.91 -0.25
N PHE A 129 -9.17 3.71 0.79
CA PHE A 129 -8.70 5.08 0.66
C PHE A 129 -7.68 5.41 1.74
N GLU A 130 -6.75 6.28 1.41
CA GLU A 130 -5.88 6.91 2.41
C GLU A 130 -6.73 7.97 3.14
N PRO A 131 -6.92 7.85 4.46
CA PRO A 131 -7.62 8.88 5.22
C PRO A 131 -6.84 10.18 5.06
N MET A 132 -7.54 11.25 4.65
CA MET A 132 -6.90 12.57 4.62
C MET A 132 -6.52 12.92 6.05
N PRO A 133 -5.29 13.40 6.30
CA PRO A 133 -4.98 13.96 7.60
C PRO A 133 -6.01 15.05 7.90
N GLU A 134 -6.65 14.97 9.06
CA GLU A 134 -7.45 16.09 9.58
C GLU A 134 -6.54 17.31 9.58
N MET A 135 -6.76 18.24 8.66
CA MET A 135 -6.11 19.53 8.77
C MET A 135 -6.65 20.15 10.04
N PRO A 136 -5.80 20.55 11.01
CA PRO A 136 -6.29 21.25 12.17
C PRO A 136 -7.04 22.47 11.67
N ASP A 137 -8.29 22.62 12.10
CA ASP A 137 -9.11 23.78 11.78
C ASP A 137 -8.27 25.03 12.08
N GLU A 138 -7.98 25.83 11.05
CA GLU A 138 -7.32 27.12 11.23
C GLU A 138 -8.29 28.02 12.03
N GLU A 139 -8.10 28.12 13.35
CA GLU A 139 -8.76 29.09 14.24
C GLU A 139 -8.36 30.53 13.96
#